data_AF-A0A2D5IQW6-F1
#
_entry.id   AF-A0A2D5IQW6-F1
#
_cell.length_a   1.000
_cell.length_b   1.000
_cell.length_c   1.000
_cell.angle_alpha   90.00
_cell.angle_beta   90.00
_cell.angle_gamma   90.00
#
_symmetry.space_group_name_H-M   'P 1'
#
loop_
_entity.id
_entity.type
_entity.pdbx_description
1 polymer ?
#
loop_
_entity_poly.entity_id
_entity_poly.type
_entity_poly.pdbx_seq_one_letter_code
_entity_poly.pdbx_strand_id
1 'polypeptide(L)'
;MPTSPSTSARGSIIGTLLVRILVPLWVVAGASVKLYTLNPKLLPEPVLLVVRDSARLFGVTDLNWWLGFSLRSMIGVEIMLALVMFASPRLARFAASFILTVFLAVLVATMAMAANRDGISAIWSGSCGCFGSVSPPPLGMFAIDALLLLGVIFLRPIREAAIPARFGSVLAAAAIGFGLAFSVPSPKITITVPAPPPVDTADGDVAATPDVTQAVGWGPAPTEIEPFYVADFASWVGTPLSSQPLAKLISRPLPEWIDTDRFHLVLYREDCEHCHTLLEDHFLGPLDTPAIAVAVQDIDPANALAMPCDECLLHTLPEGPQYVISTPILMTIEGGTVLAVCEDSEDQAAVVATLDATP
;
A
#
# COMPACT_ATOMS: atom_id res chain seq x y z
N MET A 1 26.58 49.12 -40.33
CA MET A 1 25.86 47.85 -40.15
C MET A 1 24.73 48.09 -39.16
N PRO A 2 23.45 47.99 -39.54
CA PRO A 2 22.37 48.07 -38.58
C PRO A 2 22.34 46.77 -37.75
N THR A 3 22.42 46.91 -36.43
CA THR A 3 22.18 45.82 -35.49
C THR A 3 20.69 45.51 -35.49
N SER A 4 20.32 44.33 -36.01
CA SER A 4 18.95 43.81 -35.87
C SER A 4 18.60 43.74 -34.38
N PRO A 5 17.49 44.35 -33.93
CA PRO A 5 17.06 44.21 -32.54
C PRO A 5 16.66 42.76 -32.32
N SER A 6 17.40 42.05 -31.48
CA SER A 6 17.01 40.71 -31.02
C SER A 6 15.65 40.83 -30.36
N THR A 7 14.62 40.26 -30.98
CA THR A 7 13.29 40.20 -30.40
C THR A 7 13.40 39.31 -29.16
N SER A 8 13.52 39.94 -27.98
CA SER A 8 13.43 39.24 -26.71
C SER A 8 12.12 38.48 -26.71
N ALA A 9 12.19 37.15 -26.71
CA ALA A 9 11.01 36.29 -26.77
C ALA A 9 10.07 36.66 -25.60
N ARG A 10 8.98 37.37 -25.91
CA ARG A 10 7.90 37.64 -24.96
C ARG A 10 7.33 36.29 -24.55
N GLY A 11 7.25 36.05 -23.24
CA GLY A 11 6.59 34.85 -22.73
C GLY A 11 5.13 34.79 -23.20
N SER A 12 4.57 33.58 -23.19
CA SER A 12 3.23 33.29 -23.67
C SER A 12 2.23 33.19 -22.53
N ILE A 13 1.01 33.70 -22.74
CA ILE A 13 -0.13 33.50 -21.83
C ILE A 13 -0.37 32.02 -21.59
N ILE A 14 -0.23 31.20 -22.63
CA ILE A 14 -0.42 29.74 -22.55
C ILE A 14 0.59 29.13 -21.57
N GLY A 15 1.86 29.55 -21.63
CA GLY A 15 2.89 29.10 -20.69
C GLY A 15 2.59 29.55 -19.25
N THR A 16 2.05 30.75 -19.07
CA THR A 16 1.60 31.22 -17.75
C THR A 16 0.45 30.38 -17.21
N LEU A 17 -0.61 30.15 -18.00
CA LEU A 17 -1.76 29.33 -17.60
C LEU A 17 -1.35 27.89 -17.27
N LEU A 18 -0.47 27.30 -18.09
CA LEU A 18 0.04 25.95 -17.87
C LEU A 18 0.75 25.83 -16.51
N VAL A 19 1.74 26.70 -16.26
CA VAL A 19 2.60 26.60 -15.06
C VAL A 19 1.90 27.08 -13.79
N ARG A 20 0.97 28.05 -13.90
CA ARG A 20 0.34 28.70 -12.74
C ARG A 20 -1.03 28.14 -12.39
N ILE A 21 -1.67 27.41 -13.30
CA ILE A 21 -3.03 26.91 -13.10
C ILE A 21 -3.09 25.42 -13.39
N LEU A 22 -2.78 25.00 -14.62
CA LEU A 22 -3.03 23.61 -15.03
C LEU A 22 -2.19 22.60 -14.24
N VAL A 23 -0.86 22.79 -14.20
CA VAL A 23 0.04 21.89 -13.45
C VAL A 23 -0.26 21.88 -11.95
N PRO A 24 -0.38 23.01 -11.23
CA PRO A 24 -0.64 22.94 -9.80
C PRO A 24 -2.03 22.37 -9.48
N LEU A 25 -3.06 22.59 -10.32
CA LEU A 25 -4.35 21.92 -10.15
C LEU A 25 -4.24 20.39 -10.35
N TRP A 26 -3.45 19.95 -11.33
CA TRP A 26 -3.17 18.53 -11.55
C TRP A 26 -2.49 17.89 -10.34
N VAL A 27 -1.46 18.55 -9.79
CA VAL A 27 -0.76 18.10 -8.58
C VAL A 27 -1.71 18.06 -7.37
N VAL A 28 -2.53 19.10 -7.17
CA VAL A 28 -3.52 19.15 -6.09
C VAL A 28 -4.56 18.04 -6.23
N ALA A 29 -5.03 17.76 -7.44
CA ALA A 29 -5.99 16.67 -7.67
C ALA A 29 -5.42 15.32 -7.20
N GLY A 30 -4.18 15.01 -7.57
CA GLY A 30 -3.49 13.80 -7.08
C GLY A 30 -3.32 13.79 -5.57
N ALA A 31 -2.85 14.90 -5.00
CA ALA A 31 -2.66 15.02 -3.55
C ALA A 31 -3.99 14.90 -2.77
N SER A 32 -5.08 15.44 -3.29
CA SER A 32 -6.41 15.35 -2.68
C SER A 32 -6.93 13.91 -2.63
N VAL A 33 -6.75 13.13 -3.68
CA VAL A 33 -7.14 11.70 -3.67
C VAL A 33 -6.31 10.92 -2.65
N LYS A 34 -4.99 11.16 -2.60
CA LYS A 34 -4.10 10.55 -1.59
C LYS A 34 -4.49 10.97 -0.16
N LEU A 35 -4.85 12.23 0.06
CA LEU A 35 -5.26 12.74 1.36
C LEU A 35 -6.66 12.25 1.79
N TYR A 36 -7.56 12.04 0.84
CA TYR A 36 -8.90 11.53 1.13
C TYR A 36 -8.89 10.05 1.51
N THR A 37 -8.09 9.27 0.80
CA THR A 37 -8.01 7.82 1.01
C THR A 37 -7.00 7.42 2.09
N LEU A 38 -5.93 8.21 2.26
CA LEU A 38 -4.76 7.90 3.10
C LEU A 38 -4.26 6.46 2.92
N ASN A 39 -4.36 5.97 1.68
CA ASN A 39 -4.07 4.61 1.31
C ASN A 39 -2.64 4.51 0.75
N PRO A 40 -1.72 3.80 1.42
CA PRO A 40 -0.36 3.62 0.91
C PRO A 40 -0.26 2.75 -0.36
N LYS A 41 -1.24 1.90 -0.69
CA LYS A 41 -1.32 1.23 -2.01
C LYS A 41 -1.48 2.22 -3.18
N LEU A 42 -1.83 3.48 -2.91
CA LEU A 42 -1.80 4.52 -3.94
C LEU A 42 -0.38 4.99 -4.30
N LEU A 43 0.60 4.64 -3.46
CA LEU A 43 2.00 4.84 -3.80
C LEU A 43 2.40 3.75 -4.79
N PRO A 44 3.05 4.11 -5.90
CA PRO A 44 3.57 3.12 -6.81
C PRO A 44 4.57 2.19 -6.10
N GLU A 45 4.60 0.92 -6.50
CA GLU A 45 5.49 -0.10 -5.94
C GLU A 45 6.96 0.35 -5.74
N PRO A 46 7.62 1.06 -6.68
CA PRO A 46 9.00 1.53 -6.45
C PRO A 46 9.11 2.47 -5.25
N VAL A 47 8.08 3.28 -5.01
CA VAL A 47 8.04 4.19 -3.86
C VAL A 47 7.85 3.41 -2.58
N LEU A 48 6.99 2.38 -2.58
CA LEU A 48 6.78 1.51 -1.43
C LEU A 48 8.07 0.78 -1.03
N LEU A 49 8.81 0.25 -2.00
CA LEU A 49 10.11 -0.38 -1.76
C LEU A 49 11.12 0.59 -1.14
N VAL A 50 11.27 1.79 -1.72
CA VAL A 50 12.16 2.82 -1.18
C VAL A 50 11.77 3.23 0.25
N VAL A 51 10.48 3.37 0.54
CA VAL A 51 10.02 3.70 1.90
C VAL A 51 10.31 2.56 2.87
N ARG A 52 10.09 1.29 2.49
CA ARG A 52 10.41 0.12 3.32
C ARG A 52 11.92 0.01 3.58
N ASP A 53 12.74 0.15 2.54
CA ASP A 53 14.20 0.10 2.67
C ASP A 53 14.73 1.24 3.54
N SER A 54 14.11 2.43 3.45
CA SER A 54 14.47 3.54 4.33
C SER A 54 14.13 3.25 5.80
N ALA A 55 13.03 2.53 6.09
CA ALA A 55 12.70 2.12 7.46
C ALA A 55 13.83 1.26 8.04
N ARG A 56 14.32 0.30 7.27
CA ARG A 56 15.45 -0.56 7.64
C ARG A 56 16.73 0.25 7.85
N LEU A 57 17.03 1.18 6.94
CA LEU A 57 18.20 2.05 7.03
C LEU A 57 18.19 2.92 8.29
N PHE A 58 17.02 3.41 8.70
CA PHE A 58 16.84 4.24 9.89
C PHE A 58 16.53 3.45 11.17
N GLY A 59 16.47 2.12 11.09
CA GLY A 59 16.17 1.26 12.25
C GLY A 59 14.74 1.43 12.80
N VAL A 60 13.79 1.84 11.96
CA VAL A 60 12.39 2.00 12.34
C VAL A 60 11.69 0.64 12.34
N THR A 61 11.19 0.22 13.50
CA THR A 61 10.53 -1.09 13.67
C THR A 61 9.04 -1.05 13.33
N ASP A 62 8.37 0.08 13.56
CA ASP A 62 6.96 0.26 13.20
C ASP A 62 6.82 0.70 11.75
N LEU A 63 6.76 -0.28 10.85
CA LEU A 63 6.64 -0.05 9.42
C LEU A 63 5.30 0.58 9.03
N ASN A 64 4.23 0.29 9.77
CA ASN A 64 2.89 0.85 9.53
C ASN A 64 2.91 2.37 9.78
N TRP A 65 3.43 2.78 10.94
CA TRP A 65 3.63 4.18 11.27
C TRP A 65 4.55 4.87 10.25
N TRP A 66 5.66 4.24 9.87
CA TRP A 66 6.63 4.82 8.94
C TRP A 66 6.04 5.08 7.54
N LEU A 67 5.28 4.13 7.01
CA LEU A 67 4.57 4.28 5.75
C LEU A 67 3.51 5.38 5.83
N GLY A 68 2.72 5.41 6.92
CA GLY A 68 1.72 6.44 7.16
C GLY A 68 2.33 7.85 7.27
N PHE A 69 3.49 7.97 7.91
CA PHE A 69 4.27 9.21 7.99
C PHE A 69 4.83 9.62 6.63
N SER A 70 5.39 8.67 5.88
CA SER A 70 5.98 8.91 4.56
C SER A 70 4.94 9.35 3.54
N LEU A 71 3.77 8.69 3.50
CA LEU A 71 2.65 9.08 2.65
C LEU A 71 2.20 10.52 2.92
N ARG A 72 1.99 10.87 4.20
CA ARG A 72 1.60 12.24 4.59
C ARG A 72 2.67 13.27 4.24
N SER A 73 3.94 12.90 4.37
CA SER A 73 5.05 13.78 3.98
C SER A 73 5.05 14.04 2.47
N MET A 74 4.82 13.01 1.65
CA MET A 74 4.71 13.16 0.19
C MET A 74 3.52 14.06 -0.19
N ILE A 75 2.34 13.84 0.41
CA ILE A 75 1.16 14.69 0.20
C ILE A 75 1.46 16.15 0.58
N GLY A 76 2.13 16.36 1.72
CA GLY A 76 2.53 17.69 2.18
C GLY A 76 3.45 18.41 1.20
N VAL A 77 4.42 17.69 0.61
CA VAL A 77 5.31 18.20 -0.43
C VAL A 77 4.54 18.55 -1.72
N GLU A 78 3.61 17.70 -2.17
CA GLU A 78 2.79 17.96 -3.36
C GLU A 78 1.97 19.25 -3.20
N ILE A 79 1.27 19.40 -2.07
CA ILE A 79 0.47 20.60 -1.76
C ILE A 79 1.38 21.83 -1.63
N MET A 80 2.51 21.73 -0.93
CA MET A 80 3.48 22.81 -0.80
C MET A 80 3.96 23.28 -2.19
N LEU A 81 4.36 22.36 -3.07
CA LEU A 81 4.84 22.70 -4.41
C LEU A 81 3.75 23.35 -5.26
N ALA A 82 2.50 22.87 -5.20
CA ALA A 82 1.39 23.51 -5.89
C ALA A 82 1.14 24.94 -5.38
N LEU A 83 1.16 25.16 -4.06
CA LEU A 83 1.05 26.49 -3.47
C LEU A 83 2.20 27.41 -3.87
N VAL A 84 3.44 26.90 -3.96
CA VAL A 84 4.59 27.65 -4.49
C VAL A 84 4.37 28.05 -5.95
N MET A 85 3.79 27.18 -6.78
CA MET A 85 3.46 27.51 -8.17
C MET A 85 2.42 28.63 -8.26
N PHE A 86 1.40 28.63 -7.39
CA PHE A 86 0.42 29.72 -7.31
C PHE A 86 1.02 31.03 -6.78
N ALA A 87 1.87 30.96 -5.76
CA ALA A 87 2.38 32.15 -5.06
C ALA A 87 3.59 32.81 -5.74
N SER A 88 4.46 32.05 -6.41
CA SER A 88 5.77 32.53 -6.88
C SER A 88 5.98 32.31 -8.37
N PRO A 89 5.88 33.35 -9.23
CA PRO A 89 6.11 33.20 -10.67
C PRO A 89 7.56 32.82 -11.00
N ARG A 90 8.53 33.18 -10.14
CA ARG A 90 9.94 32.80 -10.31
C ARG A 90 10.17 31.30 -10.08
N LEU A 91 9.53 30.74 -9.05
CA LEU A 91 9.75 29.34 -8.65
C LEU A 91 8.78 28.39 -9.35
N ALA A 92 7.64 28.86 -9.85
CA ALA A 92 6.59 28.01 -10.39
C ALA A 92 7.09 27.07 -11.50
N ARG A 93 7.89 27.58 -12.45
CA ARG A 93 8.44 26.74 -13.53
C ARG A 93 9.41 25.69 -13.01
N PHE A 94 10.24 26.04 -12.04
CA PHE A 94 11.19 25.10 -11.43
C PHE A 94 10.44 24.02 -10.65
N ALA A 95 9.49 24.41 -9.78
CA ALA A 95 8.65 23.51 -9.01
C ALA A 95 7.85 22.56 -9.93
N ALA A 96 7.22 23.08 -10.98
CA ALA A 96 6.47 22.31 -11.97
C ALA A 96 7.37 21.30 -12.70
N SER A 97 8.54 21.75 -13.18
CA SER A 97 9.48 20.87 -13.88
C SER A 97 9.99 19.76 -12.95
N PHE A 98 10.33 20.11 -11.71
CA PHE A 98 10.83 19.17 -10.72
C PHE A 98 9.80 18.08 -10.40
N ILE A 99 8.58 18.44 -10.00
CA ILE A 99 7.58 17.45 -9.59
C ILE A 99 7.15 16.55 -10.74
N LEU A 100 6.95 17.11 -11.94
CA LEU A 100 6.60 16.30 -13.12
C LEU A 100 7.73 15.37 -13.54
N THR A 101 8.99 15.78 -13.38
CA THR A 101 10.14 14.89 -13.62
C THR A 101 10.16 13.73 -12.62
N VAL A 102 9.90 13.99 -11.33
CA VAL A 102 9.80 12.95 -10.31
C VAL A 102 8.64 11.99 -10.62
N PHE A 103 7.46 12.51 -10.96
CA PHE A 103 6.31 11.67 -11.33
C PHE A 103 6.61 10.78 -12.54
N LEU A 104 7.22 11.33 -13.59
CA LEU A 104 7.62 10.54 -14.76
C LEU A 104 8.66 9.48 -14.42
N ALA A 105 9.66 9.80 -13.59
CA ALA A 105 10.67 8.83 -13.17
C ALA A 105 10.05 7.66 -12.39
N VAL A 106 9.13 7.97 -11.47
CA VAL A 106 8.38 6.96 -10.72
C VAL A 106 7.51 6.12 -11.67
N LEU A 107 6.78 6.74 -12.61
CA LEU A 107 5.95 6.01 -13.58
C LEU A 107 6.77 5.09 -14.48
N VAL A 108 7.95 5.51 -14.93
CA VAL A 108 8.87 4.66 -15.70
C VAL A 108 9.31 3.45 -14.88
N ALA A 109 9.69 3.65 -13.62
CA ALA A 109 10.07 2.55 -12.74
C ALA A 109 8.89 1.58 -12.51
N THR A 110 7.69 2.10 -12.29
CA THR A 110 6.47 1.29 -12.13
C THR A 110 6.15 0.48 -13.38
N MET A 111 6.19 1.09 -14.56
CA MET A 111 5.97 0.40 -15.83
C MET A 111 7.05 -0.68 -16.07
N ALA A 112 8.30 -0.41 -15.71
CA ALA A 112 9.38 -1.39 -15.85
C ALA A 112 9.18 -2.62 -14.96
N MET A 113 8.76 -2.43 -13.70
CA MET A 113 8.49 -3.54 -12.79
C MET A 113 7.22 -4.31 -13.18
N ALA A 114 6.15 -3.61 -13.54
CA ALA A 114 4.93 -4.25 -14.05
C ALA A 114 5.21 -5.07 -15.32
N ALA A 115 6.03 -4.55 -16.25
CA ALA A 115 6.41 -5.27 -17.46
C ALA A 115 7.26 -6.51 -17.19
N ASN A 116 8.07 -6.49 -16.12
CA ASN A 116 8.89 -7.63 -15.73
C ASN A 116 8.07 -8.76 -15.09
N ARG A 117 7.01 -8.41 -14.34
CA ARG A 117 6.15 -9.37 -13.64
C ARG A 117 5.02 -9.91 -14.52
N ASP A 118 4.25 -9.01 -15.12
CA ASP A 118 2.97 -9.31 -15.79
C ASP A 118 3.06 -9.15 -17.32
N GLY A 119 4.26 -8.89 -17.83
CA GLY A 119 4.52 -8.64 -19.25
C GLY A 119 4.09 -7.24 -19.72
N ILE A 120 4.40 -6.93 -20.98
CA ILE A 120 4.21 -5.59 -21.58
C ILE A 120 2.73 -5.15 -21.61
N SER A 121 1.79 -6.10 -21.56
CA SER A 121 0.36 -5.80 -21.58
C SER A 121 -0.11 -5.01 -20.34
N ALA A 122 0.53 -5.23 -19.19
CA ALA A 122 0.22 -4.56 -17.92
C ALA A 122 0.49 -3.05 -17.95
N ILE A 123 1.33 -2.56 -18.87
CA ILE A 123 1.55 -1.12 -19.08
C ILE A 123 0.26 -0.42 -19.56
N TRP A 124 -0.61 -1.16 -20.27
CA TRP A 124 -1.81 -0.65 -20.92
C TRP A 124 -3.11 -0.97 -20.17
N SER A 125 -3.16 -2.09 -19.45
CA SER A 125 -4.33 -2.54 -18.68
C SER A 125 -4.22 -2.32 -17.17
N GLY A 126 -3.00 -2.11 -16.65
CA GLY A 126 -2.75 -1.96 -15.22
C GLY A 126 -3.28 -0.65 -14.64
N SER A 127 -3.22 -0.52 -13.31
CA SER A 127 -3.49 0.73 -12.59
C SER A 127 -2.17 1.33 -12.11
N CYS A 128 -1.98 2.63 -12.31
CA CYS A 128 -0.76 3.31 -11.85
C CYS A 128 -0.76 3.66 -10.35
N GLY A 129 -1.84 3.35 -9.62
CA GLY A 129 -2.01 3.63 -8.18
C GLY A 129 -2.25 5.10 -7.82
N CYS A 130 -1.78 6.05 -8.63
CA CYS A 130 -1.79 7.49 -8.32
C CYS A 130 -3.17 8.11 -8.01
N PHE A 131 -4.28 7.52 -8.46
CA PHE A 131 -5.65 8.02 -8.26
C PHE A 131 -6.63 6.94 -7.74
N GLY A 132 -6.14 5.85 -7.15
CA GLY A 132 -6.99 4.78 -6.62
C GLY A 132 -7.75 4.00 -7.70
N SER A 133 -9.00 3.63 -7.44
CA SER A 133 -9.83 2.79 -8.32
C SER A 133 -10.19 3.45 -9.65
N VAL A 134 -9.98 4.76 -9.80
CA VAL A 134 -10.22 5.54 -11.03
C VAL A 134 -8.90 5.88 -11.73
N SER A 135 -7.81 5.21 -11.39
CA SER A 135 -6.50 5.49 -11.98
C SER A 135 -6.49 5.15 -13.47
N PRO A 136 -6.09 6.09 -14.35
CA PRO A 136 -5.83 5.75 -15.74
C PRO A 136 -4.69 4.73 -15.82
N PRO A 137 -4.60 3.98 -16.94
CA PRO A 137 -3.47 3.10 -17.17
C PRO A 137 -2.12 3.83 -17.03
N PRO A 138 -1.05 3.14 -16.56
CA PRO A 138 0.28 3.73 -16.37
C PRO A 138 0.75 4.55 -17.57
N LEU A 139 0.54 4.05 -18.79
CA LEU A 139 0.93 4.79 -20.00
C LEU A 139 0.10 6.06 -20.22
N GLY A 140 -1.21 6.02 -19.92
CA GLY A 140 -2.08 7.18 -20.03
C GLY A 140 -1.64 8.29 -19.07
N MET A 141 -1.32 7.92 -17.83
CA MET A 141 -0.77 8.83 -16.83
C MET A 141 0.58 9.41 -17.28
N PHE A 142 1.49 8.55 -17.76
CA PHE A 142 2.79 8.97 -18.28
C PHE A 142 2.64 9.97 -19.44
N ALA A 143 1.73 9.73 -20.38
CA ALA A 143 1.49 10.62 -21.50
C ALA A 143 1.01 12.01 -21.04
N ILE A 144 0.10 12.07 -20.06
CA ILE A 144 -0.38 13.34 -19.50
C ILE A 144 0.78 14.10 -18.85
N ASP A 145 1.52 13.46 -17.95
CA ASP A 145 2.63 14.11 -17.23
C ASP A 145 3.76 14.53 -18.19
N ALA A 146 4.04 13.72 -19.22
CA ALA A 146 5.05 14.03 -20.23
C ALA A 146 4.62 15.24 -21.08
N LEU A 147 3.36 15.31 -21.49
CA LEU A 147 2.83 16.45 -22.23
C LEU A 147 2.85 17.73 -21.38
N LEU A 148 2.48 17.63 -20.10
CA LEU A 148 2.59 18.75 -19.17
C LEU A 148 4.05 19.21 -19.02
N LEU A 149 4.99 18.28 -18.82
CA LEU A 149 6.42 18.61 -18.67
C LEU A 149 7.00 19.24 -19.94
N LEU A 150 6.73 18.66 -21.11
CA LEU A 150 7.16 19.20 -22.40
C LEU A 150 6.57 20.60 -22.59
N GLY A 151 5.29 20.80 -22.24
CA GLY A 151 4.66 22.12 -22.24
C GLY A 151 5.38 23.10 -21.33
N VAL A 152 5.73 22.70 -20.09
CA VAL A 152 6.48 23.53 -19.14
C VAL A 152 7.87 23.89 -19.70
N ILE A 153 8.54 22.97 -20.39
CA ILE A 153 9.86 23.18 -21.00
C ILE A 153 9.77 24.13 -22.20
N PHE A 154 8.85 23.90 -23.13
CA PHE A 154 8.78 24.64 -24.39
C PHE A 154 7.98 25.95 -24.31
N LEU A 155 6.92 26.02 -23.51
CA LEU A 155 6.04 27.19 -23.39
C LEU A 155 6.50 28.08 -22.23
N ARG A 156 7.27 29.13 -22.54
CA ARG A 156 7.79 30.06 -21.52
C ARG A 156 6.69 30.97 -20.97
N PRO A 157 6.50 31.06 -19.64
CA PRO A 157 5.54 31.98 -19.04
C PRO A 157 5.97 33.43 -19.24
N ILE A 158 5.00 34.35 -19.18
CA ILE A 158 5.26 35.79 -19.20
C ILE A 158 6.18 36.16 -18.04
N ARG A 159 7.25 36.91 -18.34
CA ARG A 159 8.12 37.48 -17.31
C ARG A 159 7.37 38.59 -16.59
N GLU A 160 6.73 38.25 -15.48
CA GLU A 160 6.18 39.25 -14.56
C GLU A 160 7.32 40.00 -13.87
N ALA A 161 7.13 41.30 -13.63
CA ALA A 161 8.04 42.10 -12.82
C ALA A 161 8.09 41.46 -11.43
N ALA A 162 9.18 40.76 -11.17
CA ALA A 162 9.17 39.82 -10.08
C ALA A 162 9.26 40.56 -8.74
N ILE A 163 8.13 40.60 -8.06
CA ILE A 163 8.08 40.85 -6.62
C ILE A 163 8.96 39.76 -6.01
N PRO A 164 9.99 40.11 -5.22
CA PRO A 164 10.87 39.10 -4.63
C PRO A 164 9.99 38.13 -3.85
N ALA A 165 10.04 36.85 -4.24
CA ALA A 165 9.43 35.79 -3.47
C ALA A 165 10.06 35.87 -2.08
N ARG A 166 9.33 36.46 -1.13
CA ARG A 166 9.79 36.57 0.24
C ARG A 166 9.89 35.13 0.73
N PHE A 167 11.01 34.75 1.33
CA PHE A 167 11.22 33.46 1.95
C PHE A 167 9.99 32.97 2.76
N GLY A 168 9.25 33.91 3.37
CA GLY A 168 7.97 33.65 4.04
C GLY A 168 6.86 32.99 3.20
N SER A 169 6.82 33.19 1.87
CA SER A 169 5.83 32.53 0.99
C SER A 169 6.05 31.03 0.85
N VAL A 170 7.32 30.59 0.77
CA VAL A 170 7.67 29.17 0.73
C VAL A 170 7.43 28.53 2.10
N LEU A 171 7.81 29.22 3.18
CA LEU A 171 7.52 28.76 4.54
C LEU A 171 6.01 28.64 4.81
N ALA A 172 5.21 29.61 4.37
CA ALA A 172 3.76 29.54 4.49
C ALA A 172 3.17 28.38 3.68
N ALA A 173 3.65 28.18 2.44
CA ALA A 173 3.23 27.04 1.62
C ALA A 173 3.59 25.69 2.28
N ALA A 174 4.77 25.58 2.88
CA ALA A 174 5.18 24.40 3.63
C ALA A 174 4.29 24.18 4.86
N ALA A 175 4.08 25.21 5.67
CA ALA A 175 3.23 25.14 6.85
C ALA A 175 1.79 24.72 6.51
N ILE A 176 1.23 25.25 5.43
CA ILE A 176 -0.12 24.87 4.96
C ILE A 176 -0.12 23.43 4.42
N GLY A 177 0.84 23.07 3.56
CA GLY A 177 0.89 21.74 2.95
C GLY A 177 1.04 20.62 3.97
N PHE A 178 2.04 20.74 4.86
CA PHE A 178 2.25 19.77 5.93
C PHE A 178 1.16 19.86 7.00
N GLY A 179 0.69 21.06 7.33
CA GLY A 179 -0.42 21.24 8.28
C GLY A 179 -1.67 20.49 7.83
N LEU A 180 -2.08 20.63 6.56
CA LEU A 180 -3.20 19.90 6.00
C LEU A 180 -2.94 18.39 6.02
N ALA A 181 -1.80 17.94 5.50
CA ALA A 181 -1.48 16.51 5.40
C ALA A 181 -1.47 15.77 6.74
N PHE A 182 -1.06 16.44 7.83
CA PHE A 182 -1.00 15.85 9.17
C PHE A 182 -2.22 16.14 10.05
N SER A 183 -3.07 17.10 9.68
CA SER A 183 -4.32 17.40 10.39
C SER A 183 -5.46 16.43 10.09
N VAL A 184 -5.42 15.74 8.96
CA VAL A 184 -6.48 14.79 8.56
C VAL A 184 -6.28 13.47 9.32
N PRO A 185 -7.25 13.07 10.16
CA PRO A 185 -7.16 11.82 10.93
C PRO A 185 -7.16 10.62 9.99
N SER A 186 -6.44 9.56 10.37
CA SER A 186 -6.56 8.27 9.66
C SER A 186 -7.99 7.75 9.79
N PRO A 187 -8.63 7.28 8.69
CA PRO A 187 -9.91 6.60 8.80
C PRO A 187 -9.74 5.33 9.63
N LYS A 188 -10.54 5.14 10.67
CA LYS A 188 -10.63 3.88 11.41
C LYS A 188 -11.77 3.05 10.86
N ILE A 189 -11.58 1.75 10.78
CA ILE A 189 -12.61 0.81 10.33
C ILE A 189 -13.13 0.06 11.56
N THR A 190 -14.45 0.08 11.75
CA THR A 190 -15.11 -0.68 12.81
C THR A 190 -15.66 -1.95 12.20
N ILE A 191 -15.23 -3.11 12.71
CA ILE A 191 -15.77 -4.40 12.28
C ILE A 191 -16.86 -4.81 13.26
N THR A 192 -17.98 -5.26 12.72
CA THR A 192 -18.95 -6.01 13.51
C THR A 192 -18.51 -7.46 13.52
N VAL A 193 -17.94 -7.93 14.62
CA VAL A 193 -17.70 -9.36 14.81
C VAL A 193 -19.07 -10.05 14.84
N PRO A 194 -19.36 -11.03 13.97
CA PRO A 194 -20.62 -11.76 14.03
C PRO A 194 -20.81 -12.31 15.44
N ALA A 195 -21.93 -11.96 16.08
CA ALA A 195 -22.28 -12.56 17.35
C ALA A 195 -22.45 -14.07 17.14
N PRO A 196 -21.93 -14.94 18.04
CA PRO A 196 -22.22 -16.36 17.95
C PRO A 196 -23.74 -16.56 17.92
N PRO A 197 -24.24 -17.51 17.11
CA PRO A 197 -25.67 -17.76 17.02
C PRO A 197 -26.24 -18.01 18.43
N PRO A 198 -27.44 -17.50 18.76
CA PRO A 198 -28.05 -17.74 20.05
C PRO A 198 -28.19 -19.24 20.25
N VAL A 199 -27.55 -19.75 21.30
CA VAL A 199 -27.75 -21.13 21.75
C VAL A 199 -29.17 -21.19 22.31
N ASP A 200 -30.06 -21.92 21.64
CA ASP A 200 -31.37 -22.27 22.18
C ASP A 200 -31.16 -23.16 23.41
N THR A 201 -31.06 -22.56 24.59
CA THR A 201 -31.03 -23.26 25.87
C THR A 201 -32.45 -23.66 26.27
N ALA A 202 -32.95 -24.72 25.63
CA ALA A 202 -34.02 -25.53 26.19
C ALA A 202 -33.42 -26.54 27.18
N ASP A 203 -32.97 -26.05 28.34
CA ASP A 203 -33.15 -26.67 29.65
C ASP A 203 -32.36 -25.89 30.70
N GLY A 204 -33.03 -25.62 31.82
CA GLY A 204 -32.49 -24.88 32.93
C GLY A 204 -31.43 -25.69 33.65
N ASP A 205 -30.17 -25.43 33.34
CA ASP A 205 -29.06 -25.60 34.26
C ASP A 205 -28.12 -24.39 34.11
N VAL A 206 -27.69 -23.85 35.25
CA VAL A 206 -26.73 -22.75 35.32
C VAL A 206 -25.37 -23.28 34.86
N ALA A 207 -25.16 -23.30 33.55
CA ALA A 207 -23.89 -23.61 32.92
C ALA A 207 -23.22 -22.31 32.49
N ALA A 208 -21.95 -22.17 32.89
CA ALA A 208 -21.10 -21.05 32.59
C ALA A 208 -21.17 -20.65 31.11
N THR A 209 -21.15 -19.34 30.86
CA THR A 209 -20.80 -18.76 29.57
C THR A 209 -19.68 -19.57 28.93
N PRO A 210 -19.80 -20.06 27.68
CA PRO A 210 -18.68 -20.69 27.02
C PRO A 210 -17.59 -19.63 26.91
N ASP A 211 -16.55 -19.80 27.73
CA ASP A 211 -15.33 -19.03 27.67
C ASP A 211 -14.78 -19.28 26.27
N VAL A 212 -14.81 -18.25 25.43
CA VAL A 212 -14.11 -18.27 24.13
C VAL A 212 -12.66 -18.51 24.50
N THR A 213 -12.20 -19.76 24.32
CA THR A 213 -10.89 -20.24 24.77
C THR A 213 -9.85 -19.24 24.30
N GLN A 214 -9.39 -18.39 25.23
CA GLN A 214 -8.40 -17.37 24.93
C GLN A 214 -7.08 -18.10 24.73
N ALA A 215 -6.73 -18.36 23.47
CA ALA A 215 -5.37 -18.74 23.10
C ALA A 215 -4.42 -17.71 23.73
N VAL A 216 -3.54 -18.18 24.62
CA VAL A 216 -2.77 -17.36 25.54
C VAL A 216 -1.86 -16.43 24.74
N GLY A 217 -2.12 -15.12 24.78
CA GLY A 217 -1.33 -14.11 24.05
C GLY A 217 -2.03 -13.49 22.83
N TRP A 218 -3.11 -14.09 22.34
CA TRP A 218 -3.86 -13.55 21.20
C TRP A 218 -4.79 -12.39 21.54
N GLY A 219 -5.21 -12.29 22.81
CA GLY A 219 -6.17 -11.27 23.27
C GLY A 219 -7.56 -11.40 22.62
N PRO A 220 -8.48 -10.47 22.94
CA PRO A 220 -9.77 -10.41 22.25
C PRO A 220 -9.59 -10.03 20.78
N ALA A 221 -10.47 -10.51 19.91
CA ALA A 221 -10.51 -10.08 18.51
C ALA A 221 -10.68 -8.55 18.44
N PRO A 222 -9.86 -7.82 17.66
CA PRO A 222 -9.94 -6.37 17.58
C PRO A 222 -11.26 -5.93 16.91
N THR A 223 -11.95 -4.99 17.55
CA THR A 223 -13.18 -4.38 17.02
C THR A 223 -12.91 -3.08 16.26
N GLU A 224 -11.80 -2.42 16.58
CA GLU A 224 -11.23 -1.32 15.82
C GLU A 224 -9.97 -1.82 15.11
N ILE A 225 -9.94 -1.64 13.79
CA ILE A 225 -8.82 -2.02 12.93
C ILE A 225 -8.28 -0.80 12.18
N GLU A 226 -6.98 -0.89 11.87
CA GLU A 226 -6.27 0.14 11.11
C GLU A 226 -6.72 0.13 9.64
N PRO A 227 -6.66 1.27 8.95
CA PRO A 227 -7.07 1.37 7.55
C PRO A 227 -6.17 0.56 6.61
N PHE A 228 -4.94 0.27 7.02
CA PHE A 228 -4.03 -0.58 6.27
C PHE A 228 -3.09 -1.35 7.19
N TYR A 229 -2.63 -2.49 6.68
CA TYR A 229 -1.66 -3.35 7.34
C TYR A 229 -0.50 -3.66 6.38
N VAL A 230 0.71 -3.56 6.90
CA VAL A 230 1.95 -3.94 6.20
C VAL A 230 2.70 -4.88 7.12
N ALA A 231 3.34 -5.90 6.54
CA ALA A 231 4.19 -6.82 7.27
C ALA A 231 5.56 -6.93 6.58
N ASP A 232 6.62 -7.00 7.39
CA ASP A 232 7.95 -7.46 6.97
C ASP A 232 8.07 -8.90 7.50
N PHE A 233 7.60 -9.88 6.73
CA PHE A 233 7.44 -11.24 7.24
C PHE A 233 8.77 -11.90 7.59
N ALA A 234 9.86 -11.55 6.90
CA ALA A 234 11.20 -11.96 7.30
C ALA A 234 11.54 -11.58 8.76
N SER A 235 11.03 -10.45 9.26
CA SER A 235 11.22 -10.04 10.65
C SER A 235 10.39 -10.82 11.67
N TRP A 236 9.44 -11.64 11.22
CA TRP A 236 8.60 -12.45 12.09
C TRP A 236 9.32 -13.72 12.54
N VAL A 237 10.32 -14.19 11.80
CA VAL A 237 11.10 -15.38 12.13
C VAL A 237 11.71 -15.25 13.54
N GLY A 238 11.48 -16.25 14.38
CA GLY A 238 11.90 -16.29 15.78
C GLY A 238 11.01 -15.50 16.74
N THR A 239 9.88 -14.95 16.28
CA THR A 239 8.92 -14.22 17.12
C THR A 239 7.58 -14.94 17.24
N PRO A 240 6.81 -14.73 18.33
CA PRO A 240 5.48 -15.32 18.45
C PRO A 240 4.54 -14.81 17.38
N LEU A 241 3.80 -15.70 16.71
CA LEU A 241 2.77 -15.32 15.73
C LEU A 241 1.71 -14.41 16.36
N SER A 242 1.31 -14.71 17.59
CA SER A 242 0.34 -13.92 18.37
C SER A 242 0.81 -12.50 18.70
N SER A 243 2.10 -12.18 18.54
CA SER A 243 2.61 -10.82 18.72
C SER A 243 2.37 -9.93 17.49
N GLN A 244 2.07 -10.52 16.34
CA GLN A 244 2.00 -9.82 15.06
C GLN A 244 0.64 -9.13 14.87
N PRO A 245 0.60 -7.80 14.60
CA PRO A 245 -0.65 -7.06 14.46
C PRO A 245 -1.56 -7.63 13.37
N LEU A 246 -1.00 -8.08 12.24
CA LEU A 246 -1.75 -8.69 11.14
C LEU A 246 -2.30 -10.06 11.52
N ALA A 247 -1.53 -10.91 12.21
CA ALA A 247 -1.99 -12.22 12.64
C ALA A 247 -3.16 -12.13 13.62
N LYS A 248 -3.18 -11.13 14.52
CA LYS A 248 -4.29 -10.92 15.45
C LYS A 248 -5.65 -10.70 14.79
N LEU A 249 -5.66 -10.33 13.50
CA LEU A 249 -6.87 -10.13 12.71
C LEU A 249 -7.48 -11.42 12.16
N ILE A 250 -6.77 -12.56 12.24
CA ILE A 250 -7.30 -13.85 11.78
C ILE A 250 -8.63 -14.11 12.49
N SER A 251 -9.65 -14.47 11.68
CA SER A 251 -11.01 -14.72 12.15
C SER A 251 -11.05 -15.75 13.29
N ARG A 252 -12.05 -15.64 14.17
CA ARG A 252 -12.19 -16.50 15.35
C ARG A 252 -13.34 -17.50 15.15
N PRO A 253 -13.33 -18.67 15.82
CA PRO A 253 -12.37 -19.14 16.83
C PRO A 253 -11.05 -19.67 16.23
N LEU A 254 -9.92 -19.46 16.90
CA LEU A 254 -8.64 -20.10 16.51
C LEU A 254 -8.57 -21.53 17.06
N PRO A 255 -7.85 -22.45 16.41
CA PRO A 255 -7.66 -23.80 16.92
C PRO A 255 -6.91 -23.78 18.27
N GLU A 256 -7.26 -24.70 19.17
CA GLU A 256 -6.66 -24.78 20.52
C GLU A 256 -5.15 -25.03 20.50
N TRP A 257 -4.66 -25.68 19.44
CA TRP A 257 -3.26 -26.04 19.24
C TRP A 257 -2.40 -24.94 18.62
N ILE A 258 -2.96 -23.74 18.34
CA ILE A 258 -2.27 -22.69 17.60
C ILE A 258 -0.99 -22.15 18.27
N ASP A 259 -0.88 -22.29 19.59
CA ASP A 259 0.28 -21.84 20.37
C ASP A 259 1.19 -22.99 20.81
N THR A 260 0.84 -24.24 20.51
CA THR A 260 1.55 -25.43 21.01
C THR A 260 2.13 -26.30 19.91
N ASP A 261 1.37 -26.52 18.84
CA ASP A 261 1.69 -27.55 17.87
C ASP A 261 2.39 -26.95 16.65
N ARG A 262 2.94 -27.83 15.81
CA ARG A 262 3.49 -27.47 14.51
C ARG A 262 2.36 -27.36 13.49
N PHE A 263 2.35 -26.29 12.71
CA PHE A 263 1.42 -26.12 11.59
C PHE A 263 2.00 -25.21 10.50
N HIS A 264 1.41 -25.28 9.32
CA HIS A 264 1.67 -24.35 8.23
C HIS A 264 0.57 -23.28 8.17
N LEU A 265 0.95 -22.03 7.92
CA LEU A 265 0.00 -20.95 7.68
C LEU A 265 0.25 -20.34 6.31
N VAL A 266 -0.79 -20.25 5.50
CA VAL A 266 -0.76 -19.63 4.17
C VAL A 266 -1.67 -18.41 4.14
N LEU A 267 -1.11 -17.23 3.94
CA LEU A 267 -1.89 -16.04 3.56
C LEU A 267 -2.07 -16.05 2.04
N TYR A 268 -3.32 -16.07 1.58
CA TYR A 268 -3.62 -16.17 0.16
C TYR A 268 -4.74 -15.22 -0.26
N ARG A 269 -4.79 -14.92 -1.56
CA ARG A 269 -5.94 -14.26 -2.20
C ARG A 269 -6.66 -15.28 -3.05
N GLU A 270 -7.98 -15.20 -3.09
CA GLU A 270 -8.80 -16.19 -3.81
C GLU A 270 -8.68 -16.03 -5.34
N ASP A 271 -8.28 -14.87 -5.86
CA ASP A 271 -8.08 -14.59 -7.30
C ASP A 271 -6.63 -14.77 -7.78
N CYS A 272 -5.74 -15.31 -6.94
CA CYS A 272 -4.30 -15.38 -7.17
C CYS A 272 -3.86 -16.75 -7.70
N GLU A 273 -3.45 -16.82 -8.96
CA GLU A 273 -2.99 -18.07 -9.61
C GLU A 273 -1.76 -18.69 -8.92
N HIS A 274 -0.77 -17.88 -8.52
CA HIS A 274 0.40 -18.37 -7.77
C HIS A 274 0.02 -18.96 -6.40
N CYS A 275 -1.00 -18.38 -5.76
CA CYS A 275 -1.52 -18.87 -4.50
C CYS A 275 -2.23 -20.22 -4.68
N HIS A 276 -3.02 -20.35 -5.75
CA HIS A 276 -3.68 -21.59 -6.11
C HIS A 276 -2.66 -22.70 -6.41
N THR A 277 -1.64 -22.38 -7.22
CA THR A 277 -0.55 -23.31 -7.57
C THR A 277 0.19 -23.80 -6.32
N LEU A 278 0.57 -22.91 -5.40
CA LEU A 278 1.24 -23.29 -4.15
C LEU A 278 0.39 -24.27 -3.33
N LEU A 279 -0.92 -24.01 -3.21
CA LEU A 279 -1.83 -24.87 -2.44
C LEU A 279 -2.08 -26.21 -3.14
N GLU A 280 -2.19 -26.24 -4.47
CA GLU A 280 -2.32 -27.48 -5.25
C GLU A 280 -1.07 -28.36 -5.13
N ASP A 281 0.12 -27.77 -5.23
CA ASP A 281 1.38 -28.53 -5.27
C ASP A 281 1.76 -29.12 -3.90
N HIS A 282 1.42 -28.44 -2.80
CA HIS A 282 1.94 -28.78 -1.46
C HIS A 282 0.87 -29.11 -0.41
N PHE A 283 -0.39 -28.75 -0.65
CA PHE A 283 -1.46 -28.89 0.35
C PHE A 283 -2.69 -29.66 -0.19
N LEU A 284 -2.57 -30.30 -1.34
CA LEU A 284 -3.62 -31.15 -1.90
C LEU A 284 -3.59 -32.55 -1.27
N GLY A 285 -4.74 -32.98 -0.73
CA GLY A 285 -4.91 -34.31 -0.14
C GLY A 285 -4.53 -34.38 1.35
N PRO A 286 -4.25 -35.60 1.86
CA PRO A 286 -3.94 -35.80 3.28
C PRO A 286 -2.71 -35.01 3.74
N LEU A 287 -2.87 -34.24 4.81
CA LEU A 287 -1.81 -33.41 5.37
C LEU A 287 -1.05 -34.11 6.50
N ASP A 288 0.27 -34.26 6.37
CA ASP A 288 1.14 -34.76 7.44
C ASP A 288 1.26 -33.77 8.62
N THR A 289 1.14 -32.48 8.32
CA THR A 289 1.18 -31.37 9.29
C THR A 289 -0.06 -30.51 9.08
N PRO A 290 -0.82 -30.15 10.14
CA PRO A 290 -1.99 -29.29 10.00
C PRO A 290 -1.67 -27.99 9.26
N ALA A 291 -2.61 -27.51 8.43
CA ALA A 291 -2.47 -26.27 7.70
C ALA A 291 -3.65 -25.33 7.95
N ILE A 292 -3.35 -24.04 8.06
CA ILE A 292 -4.31 -22.95 8.13
C ILE A 292 -4.17 -22.10 6.87
N ALA A 293 -5.25 -21.96 6.11
CA ALA A 293 -5.29 -21.06 4.96
C ALA A 293 -6.12 -19.83 5.32
N VAL A 294 -5.49 -18.66 5.28
CA VAL A 294 -6.10 -17.37 5.65
C VAL A 294 -6.32 -16.52 4.40
N ALA A 295 -7.59 -16.34 4.01
CA ALA A 295 -7.96 -15.51 2.87
C ALA A 295 -7.83 -14.01 3.20
N VAL A 296 -7.18 -13.27 2.31
CA VAL A 296 -7.06 -11.81 2.36
C VAL A 296 -8.24 -11.18 1.62
N GLN A 297 -9.20 -10.64 2.37
CA GLN A 297 -10.52 -10.19 1.87
C GLN A 297 -10.50 -8.77 1.28
N ASP A 298 -9.73 -8.55 0.21
CA ASP A 298 -9.70 -7.28 -0.54
C ASP A 298 -9.72 -7.49 -2.07
N ILE A 299 -10.42 -8.52 -2.53
CA ILE A 299 -10.56 -8.94 -3.93
C ILE A 299 -12.03 -8.97 -4.39
N ASP A 300 -12.27 -9.00 -5.71
CA ASP A 300 -13.62 -9.16 -6.27
C ASP A 300 -14.01 -10.65 -6.22
N PRO A 301 -15.05 -11.03 -5.46
CA PRO A 301 -15.45 -12.43 -5.31
C PRO A 301 -15.87 -13.09 -6.63
N ALA A 302 -16.18 -12.31 -7.67
CA ALA A 302 -16.48 -12.84 -9.00
C ALA A 302 -15.28 -13.54 -9.67
N ASN A 303 -14.05 -13.21 -9.25
CA ASN A 303 -12.81 -13.79 -9.79
C ASN A 303 -12.20 -14.85 -8.88
N ALA A 304 -12.89 -15.26 -7.82
CA ALA A 304 -12.40 -16.25 -6.88
C ALA A 304 -12.20 -17.61 -7.56
N LEU A 305 -11.01 -18.18 -7.40
CA LEU A 305 -10.66 -19.55 -7.75
C LEU A 305 -11.17 -20.50 -6.67
N ALA A 306 -11.42 -21.76 -7.03
CA ALA A 306 -11.79 -22.77 -6.05
C ALA A 306 -10.64 -23.02 -5.06
N MET A 307 -10.96 -23.28 -3.78
CA MET A 307 -9.96 -23.62 -2.77
C MET A 307 -9.48 -25.07 -2.99
N PRO A 308 -8.19 -25.33 -3.28
CA PRO A 308 -7.72 -26.66 -3.61
C PRO A 308 -7.36 -27.52 -2.38
N CYS A 309 -7.21 -26.91 -1.19
CA CYS A 309 -6.87 -27.63 0.04
C CYS A 309 -8.13 -27.94 0.87
N ASP A 310 -8.63 -29.17 0.73
CA ASP A 310 -9.83 -29.64 1.44
C ASP A 310 -9.62 -29.87 2.95
N GLU A 311 -8.38 -30.15 3.37
CA GLU A 311 -8.03 -30.44 4.77
C GLU A 311 -7.56 -29.19 5.54
N CYS A 312 -7.36 -28.06 4.86
CA CYS A 312 -6.94 -26.82 5.50
C CYS A 312 -8.04 -26.26 6.40
N LEU A 313 -7.66 -25.78 7.60
CA LEU A 313 -8.55 -24.92 8.38
C LEU A 313 -8.63 -23.54 7.71
N LEU A 314 -9.83 -23.16 7.29
CA LEU A 314 -10.06 -21.92 6.57
C LEU A 314 -10.34 -20.78 7.54
N HIS A 315 -9.59 -19.70 7.37
CA HIS A 315 -9.76 -18.45 8.08
C HIS A 315 -9.75 -17.28 7.11
N THR A 316 -10.14 -16.11 7.59
CA THR A 316 -10.17 -14.89 6.80
C THR A 316 -9.58 -13.74 7.60
N LEU A 317 -8.99 -12.78 6.90
CA LEU A 317 -8.80 -11.44 7.42
C LEU A 317 -10.10 -10.64 7.25
N PRO A 318 -10.37 -9.64 8.11
CA PRO A 318 -11.58 -8.83 7.99
C PRO A 318 -11.58 -7.99 6.71
N GLU A 319 -12.77 -7.77 6.16
CA GLU A 319 -12.95 -6.80 5.08
C GLU A 319 -12.71 -5.37 5.57
N GLY A 320 -12.28 -4.50 4.64
CA GLY A 320 -12.15 -3.06 4.88
C GLY A 320 -10.71 -2.55 4.84
N PRO A 321 -9.77 -3.08 5.65
CA PRO A 321 -8.38 -2.66 5.57
C PRO A 321 -7.76 -2.94 4.22
N GLN A 322 -6.73 -2.17 3.91
CA GLN A 322 -5.83 -2.48 2.81
C GLN A 322 -4.66 -3.31 3.31
N TYR A 323 -4.56 -4.53 2.79
CA TYR A 323 -3.45 -5.43 3.07
C TYR A 323 -2.32 -5.16 2.08
N VAL A 324 -1.32 -4.39 2.49
CA VAL A 324 -0.13 -4.02 1.67
C VAL A 324 0.92 -5.13 1.77
N ILE A 325 0.50 -6.33 1.40
CA ILE A 325 1.31 -7.55 1.38
C ILE A 325 1.19 -8.19 0.00
N SER A 326 2.26 -8.82 -0.45
CA SER A 326 2.22 -9.72 -1.61
C SER A 326 1.70 -11.08 -1.13
N THR A 327 0.99 -11.81 -1.99
CA THR A 327 0.54 -13.17 -1.71
C THR A 327 0.95 -14.09 -2.87
N PRO A 328 1.20 -15.37 -2.62
CA PRO A 328 1.04 -16.07 -1.33
C PRO A 328 2.18 -15.78 -0.34
N ILE A 329 1.91 -15.96 0.95
CA ILE A 329 2.93 -16.00 2.00
C ILE A 329 2.79 -17.32 2.74
N LEU A 330 3.81 -18.16 2.69
CA LEU A 330 3.87 -19.43 3.41
C LEU A 330 4.71 -19.26 4.67
N MET A 331 4.20 -19.77 5.79
CA MET A 331 4.91 -19.76 7.07
C MET A 331 4.80 -21.12 7.74
N THR A 332 5.85 -21.51 8.47
CA THR A 332 5.84 -22.66 9.38
C THR A 332 5.96 -22.15 10.80
N ILE A 333 5.05 -22.62 11.66
CA ILE A 333 4.93 -22.22 13.06
C ILE A 333 5.07 -23.48 13.92
N GLU A 334 5.78 -23.35 15.04
CA GLU A 334 5.87 -24.40 16.07
C GLU A 334 5.92 -23.75 17.45
N GLY A 335 5.14 -24.26 18.40
CA GLY A 335 5.05 -23.67 19.74
C GLY A 335 4.66 -22.19 19.71
N GLY A 336 3.78 -21.80 18.78
CA GLY A 336 3.34 -20.42 18.57
C GLY A 336 4.39 -19.46 17.99
N THR A 337 5.60 -19.95 17.66
CA THR A 337 6.70 -19.14 17.12
C THR A 337 6.88 -19.39 15.64
N VAL A 338 7.07 -18.32 14.84
CA VAL A 338 7.34 -18.44 13.41
C VAL A 338 8.76 -18.95 13.19
N LEU A 339 8.90 -20.14 12.61
CA LEU A 339 10.20 -20.77 12.33
C LEU A 339 10.79 -20.31 10.99
N ALA A 340 9.94 -20.22 9.97
CA ALA A 340 10.35 -19.86 8.62
C ALA A 340 9.21 -19.18 7.87
N VAL A 341 9.59 -18.39 6.87
CA VAL A 341 8.71 -17.64 5.98
C VAL A 341 9.23 -17.75 4.55
N CYS A 342 8.32 -18.00 3.60
CA CYS A 342 8.56 -17.91 2.17
C CYS A 342 7.60 -16.87 1.58
N GLU A 343 8.16 -15.80 1.01
CA GLU A 343 7.41 -14.72 0.34
C GLU A 343 7.41 -14.86 -1.19
N ASP A 344 8.20 -15.79 -1.74
CA ASP A 344 8.31 -16.10 -3.16
C ASP A 344 7.97 -17.59 -3.39
N SER A 345 6.72 -17.86 -3.76
CA SER A 345 6.24 -19.23 -4.00
C SER A 345 6.84 -19.87 -5.26
N GLU A 346 7.48 -19.10 -6.14
CA GLU A 346 8.13 -19.65 -7.34
C GLU A 346 9.53 -20.20 -7.02
N ASP A 347 10.14 -19.76 -5.92
CA ASP A 347 11.36 -20.38 -5.39
C ASP A 347 11.02 -21.68 -4.64
N GLN A 348 10.95 -22.76 -5.41
CA GLN A 348 10.71 -24.12 -4.92
C GLN A 348 11.65 -24.54 -3.79
N ALA A 349 12.91 -24.07 -3.80
CA ALA A 349 13.85 -24.39 -2.73
C ALA A 349 13.49 -23.66 -1.43
N ALA A 350 13.05 -22.40 -1.52
CA ALA A 350 12.57 -21.64 -0.38
C ALA A 350 11.25 -22.19 0.19
N VAL A 351 10.34 -22.64 -0.67
CA VAL A 351 9.08 -23.30 -0.26
C VAL A 351 9.38 -24.56 0.55
N VAL A 352 10.17 -25.48 -0.01
CA VAL A 352 10.56 -26.73 0.68
C VAL A 352 11.31 -26.43 1.98
N ALA A 353 12.27 -25.51 1.97
CA ALA A 353 13.00 -25.12 3.17
C ALA A 353 12.08 -24.56 4.27
N THR A 354 10.99 -23.89 3.89
CA THR A 354 9.99 -23.38 4.83
C THR A 354 9.13 -24.49 5.39
N LEU A 355 8.64 -25.42 4.55
CA LEU A 355 7.85 -26.58 4.99
C LEU A 355 8.65 -27.49 5.94
N ASP A 356 9.92 -27.72 5.62
CA ASP A 356 10.82 -28.60 6.37
C ASP A 356 11.51 -27.90 7.56
N ALA A 357 11.23 -26.62 7.80
CA ALA A 357 11.90 -25.84 8.83
C ALA A 357 11.80 -26.51 10.21
N THR A 358 12.92 -26.59 10.94
CA THR A 358 12.99 -27.13 12.31
C THR A 358 13.53 -26.06 13.27
N PRO A 359 13.25 -26.16 14.58
CA PRO A 359 13.72 -25.22 15.60
C PRO A 359 15.24 -25.02 15.66
#